data_AF-A0A7X7WR07-F1
#
_entry.id   AF-A0A7X7WR07-F1
#
_cell.length_a   1.000
_cell.length_b   1.000
_cell.length_c   1.000
_cell.angle_alpha   90.00
_cell.angle_beta   90.00
_cell.angle_gamma   90.00
#
_symmetry.space_group_name_H-M   'P 1'
#
loop_
_entity.id
_entity.type
_entity.pdbx_description
1 polymer ?
#
loop_
_entity_poly.entity_id
_entity_poly.type
_entity_poly.pdbx_seq_one_letter_code
_entity_poly.pdbx_strand_id
1 'polypeptide(L)'
;MLDRRSDEGQTITMTELRRHFHKIMNRVAAGQEFIVTMRGNPTVRISPIGVKEVPSMNKENTERLYSDFDHLFRDRNKPEKESLMCWGFTCGDGWFPLVYAIARMITEYVKAHPEAECAAFQVKEKFGGLRFYIRGGDDTLHRMIWEEAQKSFAICETCSAPAIVRTSPTGAVRTLCDGCYPAWRTTWRPESARLI
;
A
#
# COMPACT_ATOMS: atom_id res chain seq x y z
N MET A 1 -10.15 32.47 33.32
CA MET A 1 -10.32 32.78 31.88
C MET A 1 -8.95 32.73 31.26
N LEU A 2 -8.54 31.56 30.74
CA LEU A 2 -7.27 31.40 30.05
C LEU A 2 -7.55 31.23 28.55
N ASP A 3 -6.80 32.01 27.80
CA ASP A 3 -6.89 32.36 26.39
C ASP A 3 -6.88 31.12 25.47
N ARG A 4 -7.93 30.98 24.65
CA ARG A 4 -8.12 29.92 23.65
C ARG A 4 -7.52 30.35 22.31
N ARG A 5 -6.20 30.35 22.16
CA ARG A 5 -5.56 30.62 20.86
C ARG A 5 -4.35 29.71 20.64
N SER A 6 -4.51 28.66 19.84
CA SER A 6 -3.47 28.08 18.93
C SER A 6 -3.85 26.71 18.34
N ASP A 7 -5.06 26.54 17.78
CA ASP A 7 -5.39 25.32 17.01
C ASP A 7 -6.24 25.60 15.76
N GLU A 8 -6.05 26.78 15.14
CA GLU A 8 -6.71 27.15 13.89
C GLU A 8 -5.73 26.98 12.71
N GLY A 9 -5.93 25.92 11.92
CA GLY A 9 -5.21 25.72 10.67
C GLY A 9 -5.30 26.96 9.77
N GLN A 10 -4.22 27.27 9.05
CA GLN A 10 -4.13 28.51 8.26
C GLN A 10 -5.21 28.50 7.18
N THR A 11 -6.12 29.49 7.22
CA THR A 11 -7.20 29.59 6.23
C THR A 11 -6.69 30.25 4.95
N ILE A 12 -6.94 29.61 3.81
CA ILE A 12 -6.59 30.11 2.47
C ILE A 12 -7.80 29.99 1.54
N THR A 13 -7.88 30.84 0.53
CA THR A 13 -8.89 30.74 -0.52
C THR A 13 -8.49 29.70 -1.56
N MET A 14 -9.48 29.15 -2.29
CA MET A 14 -9.20 28.28 -3.45
C MET A 14 -8.32 28.96 -4.51
N THR A 15 -8.42 30.28 -4.66
CA THR A 15 -7.56 31.07 -5.57
C THR A 15 -6.11 31.06 -5.12
N GLU A 16 -5.85 31.24 -3.82
CA GLU A 16 -4.49 31.19 -3.25
C GLU A 16 -3.90 29.78 -3.30
N LEU A 17 -4.73 28.76 -3.02
CA LEU A 17 -4.33 27.36 -3.17
C LEU A 17 -3.85 27.07 -4.59
N ARG A 18 -4.60 27.49 -5.61
CA ARG A 18 -4.21 27.30 -7.02
C ARG A 18 -2.95 28.08 -7.39
N ARG A 19 -2.85 29.34 -6.95
CA ARG A 19 -1.71 30.23 -7.26
C ARG A 19 -0.40 29.75 -6.63
N HIS A 20 -0.46 29.18 -5.44
CA HIS A 20 0.71 28.81 -4.64
C HIS A 20 0.76 27.32 -4.30
N PHE A 21 0.15 26.47 -5.13
CA PHE A 21 -0.04 25.05 -4.86
C PHE A 21 1.22 24.35 -4.35
N HIS A 22 2.33 24.42 -5.09
CA HIS A 22 3.60 23.77 -4.69
C HIS A 22 4.12 24.25 -3.34
N LYS A 23 4.08 25.57 -3.05
CA LYS A 23 4.54 26.12 -1.77
C LYS A 23 3.65 25.66 -0.62
N ILE A 24 2.34 25.63 -0.84
CA ILE A 24 1.35 25.18 0.15
C ILE A 24 1.53 23.68 0.40
N MET A 25 1.65 22.87 -0.65
CA MET A 25 1.85 21.43 -0.52
C MET A 25 3.18 21.08 0.16
N ASN A 26 4.27 21.84 -0.04
CA ASN A 26 5.51 21.65 0.71
C ASN A 26 5.33 21.92 2.21
N ARG A 27 4.52 22.93 2.56
CA ARG A 27 4.19 23.23 3.97
C ARG A 27 3.28 22.18 4.57
N VAL A 28 2.34 21.66 3.78
CA VAL A 28 1.52 20.49 4.14
C VAL A 28 2.41 19.27 4.38
N ALA A 29 3.36 18.98 3.49
CA ALA A 29 4.32 17.89 3.71
C ALA A 29 5.20 18.10 4.95
N ALA A 30 5.48 19.36 5.31
CA ALA A 30 6.22 19.74 6.51
C ALA A 30 5.39 19.74 7.81
N GLY A 31 4.14 19.27 7.78
CA GLY A 31 3.31 19.13 8.98
C GLY A 31 2.21 20.18 9.15
N GLN A 32 2.09 21.15 8.24
CA GLN A 32 1.13 22.25 8.39
C GLN A 32 -0.26 21.93 7.83
N GLU A 33 -1.33 22.24 8.58
CA GLU A 33 -2.71 22.15 8.08
C GLU A 33 -3.21 23.47 7.48
N PHE A 34 -4.05 23.34 6.45
CA PHE A 34 -4.73 24.46 5.80
C PHE A 34 -6.23 24.21 5.67
N ILE A 35 -7.02 25.26 5.91
CA ILE A 35 -8.46 25.26 5.62
C ILE A 35 -8.69 26.05 4.34
N VAL A 36 -9.18 25.39 3.31
CA VAL A 36 -9.49 26.00 2.02
C VAL A 36 -10.93 26.51 2.04
N THR A 37 -11.09 27.79 1.76
CA THR A 37 -12.40 28.44 1.63
C THR A 37 -12.80 28.62 0.17
N MET A 38 -14.09 28.44 -0.11
CA MET A 38 -14.72 28.84 -1.37
C MET A 38 -15.82 29.84 -1.08
N ARG A 39 -15.71 31.05 -1.67
CA ARG A 39 -16.65 32.16 -1.43
C ARG A 39 -16.83 32.47 0.07
N GLY A 40 -15.74 32.41 0.84
CA GLY A 40 -15.75 32.67 2.28
C GLY A 40 -16.14 31.48 3.17
N ASN A 41 -16.62 30.37 2.59
CA ASN A 41 -17.03 29.19 3.36
C ASN A 41 -15.90 28.14 3.43
N PRO A 42 -15.51 27.66 4.64
CA PRO A 42 -14.60 26.53 4.79
C PRO A 42 -15.16 25.30 4.05
N THR A 43 -14.42 24.79 3.07
CA THR A 43 -14.92 23.71 2.21
C THR A 43 -14.04 22.46 2.28
N VAL A 44 -12.73 22.62 2.40
CA VAL A 44 -11.79 21.49 2.40
C VAL A 44 -10.69 21.75 3.42
N ARG A 45 -10.31 20.75 4.21
CA ARG A 45 -9.10 20.80 5.03
C ARG A 45 -8.02 19.98 4.33
N ILE A 46 -6.85 20.59 4.13
CA ILE A 46 -5.65 19.94 3.61
C ILE A 46 -4.71 19.75 4.79
N SER A 47 -4.52 18.51 5.19
CA SER A 47 -3.60 18.12 6.26
C SER A 47 -2.47 17.28 5.68
N PRO A 48 -1.30 17.24 6.34
CA PRO A 48 -0.26 16.27 6.02
C PRO A 48 -0.87 14.87 6.07
N ILE A 49 -0.82 14.14 4.96
CA ILE A 49 -0.97 12.70 5.04
C ILE A 49 0.34 12.24 5.69
N GLY A 50 0.31 11.98 7.00
CA GLY A 50 1.42 11.30 7.66
C GLY A 50 1.83 10.14 6.77
N VAL A 51 3.11 10.04 6.44
CA VAL A 51 3.63 9.10 5.42
C VAL A 51 2.97 7.77 5.70
N LYS A 52 2.05 7.35 4.82
CA LYS A 52 1.41 6.05 4.97
C LYS A 52 2.55 5.07 4.76
N GLU A 53 3.14 4.55 5.83
CA GLU A 53 4.06 3.44 5.74
C GLU A 53 3.30 2.34 5.00
N VAL A 54 3.61 2.20 3.71
CA VAL A 54 3.06 1.14 2.89
C VAL A 54 3.74 -0.11 3.42
N PRO A 55 2.99 -1.12 3.88
CA PRO A 55 3.58 -2.38 4.27
C PRO A 55 4.49 -2.86 3.14
N SER A 56 5.77 -3.01 3.45
CA SER A 56 6.75 -3.61 2.56
C SER A 56 7.20 -4.91 3.16
N MET A 57 7.42 -5.90 2.30
CA MET A 57 8.06 -7.13 2.70
C MET A 57 9.47 -6.83 3.19
N ASN A 58 9.93 -7.54 4.22
CA ASN A 58 11.25 -7.35 4.78
C ASN A 58 12.36 -7.81 3.81
N LYS A 59 13.59 -7.44 4.15
CA LYS A 59 14.77 -7.70 3.31
C LYS A 59 15.04 -9.19 3.09
N GLU A 60 14.96 -10.00 4.14
CA GLU A 60 15.26 -11.44 4.07
C GLU A 60 14.28 -12.17 3.14
N ASN A 61 12.99 -11.95 3.33
CA ASN A 61 11.93 -12.53 2.50
C ASN A 61 12.04 -12.06 1.04
N THR A 62 12.34 -10.78 0.84
CA THR A 62 12.53 -10.18 -0.49
C THR A 62 13.72 -10.80 -1.21
N GLU A 63 14.87 -10.89 -0.55
CA GLU A 63 16.09 -11.50 -1.10
C GLU A 63 15.87 -12.97 -1.44
N ARG A 64 15.14 -13.71 -0.59
CA ARG A 64 14.78 -15.10 -0.86
C ARG A 64 13.91 -15.25 -2.10
N LEU A 65 12.90 -14.41 -2.30
CA LEU A 65 12.08 -14.43 -3.52
C LEU A 65 12.90 -14.13 -4.78
N TYR A 66 13.80 -13.16 -4.70
CA TYR A 66 14.67 -12.81 -5.83
C TYR A 66 15.71 -13.89 -6.13
N SER A 67 16.25 -14.56 -5.12
CA SER A 67 17.21 -15.64 -5.30
C SER A 67 16.54 -16.89 -5.89
N ASP A 68 15.43 -17.33 -5.30
CA ASP A 68 14.79 -18.59 -5.67
C ASP A 68 14.04 -18.49 -7.01
N PHE A 69 13.57 -17.29 -7.36
CA PHE A 69 12.77 -17.03 -8.57
C PHE A 69 13.35 -15.88 -9.41
N ASP A 70 14.68 -15.82 -9.58
CA ASP A 70 15.35 -14.73 -10.29
C ASP A 70 14.78 -14.51 -11.70
N HIS A 71 14.48 -15.58 -12.44
CA HIS A 71 13.88 -15.49 -13.77
C HIS A 71 12.51 -14.80 -13.74
N LEU A 72 11.65 -15.11 -12.77
CA LEU A 72 10.35 -14.46 -12.63
C LEU A 72 10.48 -12.99 -12.25
N PHE A 73 11.45 -12.64 -11.39
CA PHE A 73 11.70 -11.28 -10.91
C PHE A 73 12.86 -10.58 -11.63
N ARG A 74 13.20 -10.99 -12.85
CA ARG A 74 14.31 -10.43 -13.65
C ARG A 74 14.17 -8.93 -13.93
N ASP A 75 12.93 -8.45 -13.97
CA ASP A 75 12.59 -7.05 -14.28
C ASP A 75 12.55 -6.14 -13.04
N ARG A 76 13.00 -6.61 -11.87
CA ARG A 76 12.95 -5.86 -10.59
C ARG A 76 13.73 -4.54 -10.58
N ASN A 77 14.74 -4.40 -11.42
CA ASN A 77 15.56 -3.19 -11.49
C ASN A 77 15.24 -2.29 -12.71
N LYS A 78 14.22 -2.66 -13.50
CA LYS A 78 13.81 -1.84 -14.65
C LYS A 78 13.16 -0.53 -14.17
N PRO A 79 13.20 0.55 -14.96
CA PRO A 79 12.51 1.79 -14.59
C PRO A 79 11.00 1.59 -14.47
N GLU A 80 10.33 2.44 -13.68
CA GLU A 80 8.88 2.36 -13.38
C GLU A 80 8.00 2.25 -14.65
N LYS A 81 8.40 2.91 -15.74
CA LYS A 81 7.69 2.86 -17.03
C LYS A 81 7.65 1.46 -17.64
N GLU A 82 8.59 0.61 -17.26
CA GLU A 82 8.76 -0.75 -17.78
C GLU A 82 8.36 -1.82 -16.77
N SER A 83 8.57 -1.61 -15.48
CA SER A 83 8.17 -2.55 -14.43
C SER A 83 7.91 -1.83 -13.13
N LEU A 84 6.80 -2.15 -12.47
CA LEU A 84 6.51 -1.63 -11.13
C LEU A 84 7.20 -2.44 -10.03
N MET A 85 7.94 -3.50 -10.39
CA MET A 85 8.79 -4.23 -9.45
C MET A 85 9.99 -3.42 -8.95
N CYS A 86 10.30 -2.27 -9.55
CA CYS A 86 11.30 -1.32 -9.02
C CYS A 86 10.96 -0.78 -7.62
N TRP A 87 9.69 -0.89 -7.22
CA TRP A 87 9.21 -0.54 -5.89
C TRP A 87 9.26 -1.72 -4.90
N GLY A 88 9.76 -2.88 -5.33
CA GLY A 88 9.76 -4.10 -4.53
C GLY A 88 8.36 -4.66 -4.28
N PHE A 89 8.20 -5.32 -3.13
CA PHE A 89 6.94 -5.92 -2.70
C PHE A 89 6.20 -4.96 -1.77
N THR A 90 5.11 -4.39 -2.26
CA THR A 90 4.29 -3.42 -1.50
C THR A 90 3.12 -4.11 -0.78
N CYS A 91 3.46 -5.21 -0.09
CA CYS A 91 2.59 -5.96 0.82
C CYS A 91 3.40 -6.43 2.04
N GLY A 92 2.73 -6.68 3.16
CA GLY A 92 3.40 -7.13 4.39
C GLY A 92 3.92 -8.57 4.37
N ASP A 93 4.84 -8.86 5.31
CA ASP A 93 5.51 -10.16 5.46
C ASP A 93 4.58 -11.33 5.75
N GLY A 94 3.41 -11.08 6.34
CA GLY A 94 2.42 -12.12 6.60
C GLY A 94 1.91 -12.80 5.33
N TRP A 95 2.09 -12.17 4.17
CA TRP A 95 1.78 -12.77 2.87
C TRP A 95 2.98 -13.35 2.13
N PHE A 96 4.19 -13.31 2.70
CA PHE A 96 5.36 -13.95 2.09
C PHE A 96 5.10 -15.42 1.70
N PRO A 97 4.49 -16.29 2.54
CA PRO A 97 4.20 -17.66 2.14
C PRO A 97 3.30 -17.77 0.92
N LEU A 98 2.35 -16.85 0.76
CA LEU A 98 1.44 -16.81 -0.37
C LEU A 98 2.15 -16.34 -1.64
N VAL A 99 2.96 -15.27 -1.55
CA VAL A 99 3.77 -14.77 -2.67
C VAL A 99 4.76 -15.83 -3.14
N TYR A 100 5.39 -16.55 -2.21
CA TYR A 100 6.31 -17.65 -2.50
C TYR A 100 5.61 -18.82 -3.19
N ALA A 101 4.42 -19.21 -2.71
CA ALA A 101 3.62 -20.27 -3.32
C ALA A 101 3.21 -19.92 -4.76
N ILE A 102 2.77 -18.67 -4.98
CA ILE A 102 2.43 -18.17 -6.32
C ILE A 102 3.66 -18.19 -7.23
N ALA A 103 4.81 -17.69 -6.76
CA ALA A 103 6.05 -17.65 -7.56
C ALA A 103 6.54 -19.06 -7.95
N ARG A 104 6.46 -20.03 -7.04
CA ARG A 104 6.78 -21.43 -7.32
C ARG A 104 5.82 -22.01 -8.36
N MET A 105 4.52 -21.83 -8.16
CA MET A 105 3.49 -22.31 -9.08
C MET A 105 3.68 -21.74 -10.49
N ILE A 106 3.99 -20.44 -10.62
CA ILE A 106 4.28 -19.82 -11.91
C ILE A 106 5.51 -20.47 -12.56
N THR A 107 6.59 -20.63 -11.79
CA THR A 107 7.84 -21.20 -12.30
C THR A 107 7.65 -22.63 -12.80
N GLU A 108 6.89 -23.45 -12.06
CA GLU A 108 6.55 -24.82 -12.44
C GLU A 108 5.66 -24.85 -13.69
N TYR A 109 4.66 -23.97 -13.77
CA TYR A 109 3.75 -23.90 -14.92
C TYR A 109 4.50 -23.50 -16.20
N VAL A 110 5.33 -22.44 -16.15
CA VAL A 110 6.13 -21.97 -17.29
C VAL A 110 7.15 -23.01 -17.74
N LYS A 111 7.71 -23.81 -16.81
CA LYS A 111 8.60 -24.91 -17.16
C LYS A 111 7.89 -25.99 -17.99
N ALA A 112 6.60 -26.25 -17.70
CA ALA A 112 5.78 -27.19 -18.46
C ALA A 112 5.20 -26.58 -19.75
N HIS A 113 5.02 -25.26 -19.78
CA HIS A 113 4.42 -24.49 -20.88
C HIS A 113 5.32 -23.30 -21.24
N PRO A 114 6.43 -23.53 -21.97
CA PRO A 114 7.39 -22.47 -22.30
C PRO A 114 6.78 -21.29 -23.07
N GLU A 115 5.68 -21.51 -23.79
CA GLU A 115 4.89 -20.48 -24.47
C GLU A 115 4.20 -19.50 -23.53
N ALA A 116 3.97 -19.90 -22.27
CA ALA A 116 3.40 -19.08 -21.21
C ALA A 116 4.46 -18.29 -20.43
N GLU A 117 5.65 -18.11 -21.00
CA GLU A 117 6.74 -17.32 -20.43
C GLU A 117 6.25 -15.95 -19.94
N CYS A 118 6.67 -15.57 -18.74
CA CYS A 118 6.19 -14.36 -18.08
C CYS A 118 7.23 -13.78 -17.11
N ALA A 119 7.01 -12.52 -16.72
CA ALA A 119 7.76 -11.83 -15.68
C ALA A 119 6.80 -11.16 -14.69
N ALA A 120 7.17 -11.09 -13.41
CA ALA A 120 6.44 -10.30 -12.43
C ALA A 120 6.51 -8.82 -12.80
N PHE A 121 5.36 -8.16 -12.85
CA PHE A 121 5.22 -6.74 -13.15
C PHE A 121 4.94 -5.90 -11.91
N GLN A 122 4.18 -6.43 -10.94
CA GLN A 122 3.92 -5.77 -9.67
C GLN A 122 3.37 -6.76 -8.63
N VAL A 123 3.80 -6.64 -7.37
CA VAL A 123 3.21 -7.35 -6.24
C VAL A 123 2.86 -6.37 -5.13
N LYS A 124 1.57 -6.30 -4.77
CA LYS A 124 1.03 -5.25 -3.89
C LYS A 124 -0.20 -5.68 -3.11
N GLU A 125 -0.46 -4.97 -2.02
CA GLU A 125 -1.78 -4.90 -1.41
C GLU A 125 -2.73 -4.03 -2.25
N LYS A 126 -3.99 -4.46 -2.38
CA LYS A 126 -5.09 -3.66 -2.90
C LYS A 126 -6.43 -4.10 -2.29
N PHE A 127 -7.06 -3.17 -1.57
CA PHE A 127 -8.36 -3.35 -0.89
C PHE A 127 -8.37 -4.53 0.09
N GLY A 128 -7.30 -4.71 0.84
CA GLY A 128 -7.12 -5.80 1.79
C GLY A 128 -6.73 -7.14 1.18
N GLY A 129 -6.54 -7.23 -0.14
CA GLY A 129 -6.10 -8.45 -0.81
C GLY A 129 -4.78 -8.29 -1.56
N LEU A 130 -4.10 -9.39 -1.81
CA LEU A 130 -2.89 -9.47 -2.63
C LEU A 130 -3.26 -9.28 -4.10
N ARG A 131 -2.40 -8.57 -4.83
CA ARG A 131 -2.37 -8.53 -6.29
C ARG A 131 -0.98 -8.92 -6.74
N PHE A 132 -0.92 -9.93 -7.60
CA PHE A 132 0.30 -10.39 -8.24
C PHE A 132 0.09 -10.24 -9.74
N TYR A 133 0.64 -9.19 -10.33
CA TYR A 133 0.53 -8.92 -11.75
C TYR A 133 1.77 -9.44 -12.47
N ILE A 134 1.56 -10.14 -13.58
CA ILE A 134 2.60 -10.59 -14.50
C ILE A 134 2.44 -9.92 -15.86
N ARG A 135 3.54 -9.82 -16.60
CA ARG A 135 3.57 -9.52 -18.04
C ARG A 135 3.86 -10.82 -18.79
N GLY A 136 3.12 -11.07 -19.88
CA GLY A 136 3.15 -12.36 -20.56
C GLY A 136 2.18 -13.35 -19.91
N GLY A 137 2.52 -14.64 -19.96
CA GLY A 137 1.63 -15.70 -19.48
C GLY A 137 0.43 -15.96 -20.39
N ASP A 138 -0.32 -17.00 -20.05
CA ASP A 138 -1.58 -17.36 -20.69
C ASP A 138 -2.77 -17.19 -19.72
N ASP A 139 -4.00 -17.29 -20.23
CA ASP A 139 -5.22 -17.08 -19.44
C ASP A 139 -5.35 -18.07 -18.27
N THR A 140 -4.78 -19.28 -18.41
CA THR A 140 -4.78 -20.29 -17.36
C THR A 140 -3.90 -19.85 -16.20
N LEU A 141 -2.68 -19.39 -16.49
CA LEU A 141 -1.75 -18.88 -15.50
C LEU A 141 -2.31 -17.64 -14.79
N HIS A 142 -2.89 -16.69 -15.53
CA HIS A 142 -3.56 -15.52 -14.94
C HIS A 142 -4.68 -15.92 -13.99
N ARG A 143 -5.48 -16.93 -14.34
CA ARG A 143 -6.53 -17.48 -13.47
C ARG A 143 -5.96 -18.11 -12.21
N MET A 144 -4.96 -18.98 -12.35
CA MET A 144 -4.30 -19.64 -11.21
C MET A 144 -3.71 -18.62 -10.23
N ILE A 145 -3.05 -17.58 -10.74
CA ILE A 145 -2.52 -16.49 -9.92
C ILE A 145 -3.66 -15.76 -9.19
N TRP A 146 -4.75 -15.44 -9.88
CA TRP A 146 -5.89 -14.74 -9.28
C TRP A 146 -6.53 -15.56 -8.14
N GLU A 147 -6.76 -16.86 -8.37
CA GLU A 147 -7.37 -17.78 -7.41
C GLU A 147 -6.50 -17.92 -6.16
N GLU A 148 -5.20 -18.15 -6.34
CA GLU A 148 -4.26 -18.28 -5.23
C GLU A 148 -4.18 -16.97 -4.44
N ALA A 149 -4.10 -15.82 -5.12
CA ALA A 149 -4.06 -14.51 -4.48
C ALA A 149 -5.33 -14.22 -3.65
N GLN A 150 -6.51 -14.78 -3.96
CA GLN A 150 -7.72 -14.57 -3.15
C GLN A 150 -7.56 -15.08 -1.71
N LYS A 151 -6.70 -16.06 -1.47
CA LYS A 151 -6.45 -16.59 -0.12
C LYS A 151 -5.93 -15.53 0.84
N SER A 152 -5.35 -14.44 0.33
CA SER A 152 -4.89 -13.30 1.13
C SER A 152 -5.99 -12.67 1.99
N PHE A 153 -7.27 -12.77 1.58
CA PHE A 153 -8.40 -12.19 2.32
C PHE A 153 -8.70 -12.91 3.64
N ALA A 154 -8.09 -14.07 3.87
CA ALA A 154 -8.21 -14.84 5.10
C ALA A 154 -6.89 -14.93 5.90
N ILE A 155 -5.82 -14.29 5.44
CA ILE A 155 -4.47 -14.39 6.01
C ILE A 155 -4.00 -13.01 6.44
N CYS A 156 -3.51 -12.88 7.67
CA CYS A 156 -3.01 -11.63 8.20
C CYS A 156 -1.81 -11.16 7.38
N GLU A 157 -1.89 -9.96 6.81
CA GLU A 157 -0.82 -9.36 6.02
C GLU A 157 0.46 -9.12 6.84
N THR A 158 0.37 -9.08 8.17
CA THR A 158 1.53 -8.82 9.05
C THR A 158 2.19 -10.11 9.53
N CYS A 159 1.44 -11.13 9.94
CA CYS A 159 1.99 -12.28 10.66
C CYS A 159 1.53 -13.67 10.17
N SER A 160 0.81 -13.74 9.04
CA SER A 160 0.29 -14.98 8.46
C SER A 160 -0.80 -15.72 9.25
N ALA A 161 -1.18 -15.26 10.45
CA ALA A 161 -2.29 -15.85 11.20
C ALA A 161 -3.63 -15.72 10.46
N PRO A 162 -4.64 -16.58 10.72
CA PRO A 162 -5.99 -16.39 10.21
C PRO A 162 -6.54 -14.99 10.53
N ALA A 163 -7.18 -14.37 9.56
CA ALA A 163 -7.57 -12.97 9.62
C ALA A 163 -8.85 -12.70 8.86
N ILE A 164 -9.39 -11.49 9.07
CA ILE A 164 -10.51 -10.96 8.30
C ILE A 164 -10.14 -9.59 7.73
N VAL A 165 -10.90 -9.17 6.72
CA VAL A 165 -10.80 -7.82 6.18
C VAL A 165 -11.24 -6.82 7.26
N ARG A 166 -10.38 -5.84 7.53
CA ARG A 166 -10.56 -4.77 8.50
C ARG A 166 -10.52 -3.43 7.77
N THR A 167 -11.34 -2.51 8.23
CA THR A 167 -11.36 -1.11 7.76
C THR A 167 -10.92 -0.19 8.90
N SER A 168 -10.03 0.75 8.62
CA SER A 168 -9.64 1.79 9.56
C SER A 168 -10.74 2.87 9.64
N PRO A 169 -10.73 3.73 10.68
CA PRO A 169 -11.60 4.91 10.72
C PRO A 169 -11.46 5.86 9.51
N THR A 170 -10.33 5.79 8.79
CA THR A 170 -10.06 6.57 7.57
C THR A 170 -10.46 5.89 6.27
N GLY A 171 -11.07 4.70 6.34
CA GLY A 171 -11.45 3.95 5.14
C GLY A 171 -10.31 3.20 4.46
N ALA A 172 -9.12 3.12 5.07
CA ALA A 172 -8.09 2.20 4.60
C ALA A 172 -8.53 0.75 4.90
N VAL A 173 -8.19 -0.19 4.03
CA VAL A 173 -8.61 -1.59 4.13
C VAL A 173 -7.38 -2.49 4.16
N ARG A 174 -7.33 -3.44 5.11
CA ARG A 174 -6.28 -4.46 5.23
C ARG A 174 -6.86 -5.76 5.78
N THR A 175 -6.25 -6.90 5.47
CA THR A 175 -6.59 -8.17 6.12
C THR A 175 -5.66 -8.41 7.30
N LEU A 176 -6.21 -8.36 8.52
CA LEU A 176 -5.44 -8.43 9.77
C LEU A 176 -6.13 -9.32 10.80
N CYS A 177 -5.34 -10.05 11.58
CA CYS A 177 -5.82 -10.80 12.73
C CYS A 177 -6.07 -9.87 13.94
N ASP A 178 -6.69 -10.42 14.98
CA ASP A 178 -7.03 -9.66 16.20
C ASP A 178 -5.80 -9.15 16.95
N GLY A 179 -4.65 -9.81 16.81
CA GLY A 179 -3.38 -9.37 17.39
C GLY A 179 -2.75 -8.18 16.67
N CYS A 180 -2.82 -8.14 15.33
CA CYS A 180 -2.20 -7.08 14.54
C CYS A 180 -3.12 -5.88 14.29
N TYR A 181 -4.44 -6.07 14.34
CA TYR A 181 -5.42 -5.01 14.09
C TYR A 181 -5.29 -3.80 15.03
N PRO A 182 -5.11 -3.93 16.36
CA PRO A 182 -5.04 -2.79 17.27
C PRO A 182 -3.91 -1.83 16.95
N ALA A 183 -2.69 -2.36 16.70
CA ALA A 183 -1.52 -1.56 16.35
C ALA A 183 -1.73 -0.79 15.05
N TRP A 184 -2.24 -1.46 14.01
CA TRP A 184 -2.55 -0.82 12.74
C TRP A 184 -3.68 0.21 12.85
N ARG A 185 -4.72 -0.06 13.63
CA ARG A 185 -5.84 0.89 13.82
C ARG A 185 -5.37 2.22 14.39
N THR A 186 -4.34 2.19 15.24
CA THR A 186 -3.81 3.38 15.91
C THR A 186 -2.78 4.17 15.10
N THR A 187 -2.30 3.65 13.95
CA THR A 187 -1.35 4.39 13.09
C THR A 187 -1.97 5.63 12.43
N TRP A 188 -3.29 5.83 12.58
CA TRP A 188 -3.96 7.08 12.28
C TRP A 188 -4.74 7.58 13.50
N ARG A 189 -4.14 8.51 14.24
CA ARG A 189 -4.84 9.46 15.11
C ARG A 189 -4.34 10.85 14.74
N PRO A 190 -5.19 11.81 14.36
CA PRO A 190 -4.80 13.21 14.48
C PRO A 190 -4.39 13.47 15.94
N GLU A 191 -3.35 14.28 16.13
CA GLU A 191 -2.70 14.51 17.43
C GLU A 191 -3.71 14.96 18.52
N SER A 192 -4.82 15.56 18.10
CA SER A 192 -5.97 15.97 18.94
C SER A 192 -6.73 14.81 19.60
N ALA A 193 -6.54 13.56 19.19
CA ALA A 193 -7.23 12.39 19.75
C ALA A 193 -6.42 11.67 20.86
N ARG A 194 -5.34 12.27 21.38
CA ARG A 194 -4.53 11.72 22.49
C ARG A 194 -4.93 12.24 23.89
N LEU A 195 -5.96 13.07 23.99
CA LEU A 195 -6.47 13.62 25.25
C LEU A 195 -7.89 13.11 25.54
N ILE A 196 -7.99 11.83 25.94
CA ILE A 196 -9.06 11.32 26.83
C ILE A 196 -8.44 10.25 27.71
#